data_AF-A0A7G7MIJ7-F1
#
_entry.id   AF-A0A7G7MIJ7-F1
#
_cell.length_a   1.000
_cell.length_b   1.000
_cell.length_c   1.000
_cell.angle_alpha   90.00
_cell.angle_beta   90.00
_cell.angle_gamma   90.00
#
_symmetry.space_group_name_H-M   'P 1'
#
loop_
_entity.id
_entity.type
_entity.pdbx_description
1 polymer ?
#
loop_
_entity_poly.entity_id
_entity_poly.type
_entity_poly.pdbx_seq_one_letter_code
_entity_poly.pdbx_strand_id
1 'polypeptide(L)'
;MRNDQSDALRELKDAQWPTERMAALFLARVQRDLATARASSPAEIAHEPGVTDPEADYLAWVALLEHGERCTRDSALRSVAAGYSDDDSPNPSRQLIRNEFAPVHVDAVARARAAVAAMAGPDPAKAVAAQIDVLDRWPIDDRADAVIYGEA
;
A
#
# COMPACT_ATOMS: atom_id res chain seq x y z
N MET A 1 -27.70 -18.98 -9.66
CA MET A 1 -27.21 -19.58 -8.39
C MET A 1 -25.69 -19.73 -8.31
N ARG A 2 -24.98 -20.39 -9.25
CA ARG A 2 -23.49 -20.44 -9.20
C ARG A 2 -22.80 -19.13 -9.62
N ASN A 3 -23.39 -18.35 -10.54
CA ASN A 3 -22.85 -17.05 -10.94
C ASN A 3 -22.99 -15.99 -9.83
N ASP A 4 -24.15 -15.92 -9.17
CA ASP A 4 -24.44 -14.87 -8.18
C ASP A 4 -23.51 -14.91 -6.95
N GLN A 5 -23.10 -16.12 -6.52
CA GLN A 5 -22.13 -16.30 -5.44
C GLN A 5 -20.71 -15.91 -5.87
N SER A 6 -20.33 -16.20 -7.12
CA SER A 6 -19.03 -15.80 -7.66
C SER A 6 -18.92 -14.29 -7.82
N ASP A 7 -20.00 -13.62 -8.23
CA ASP A 7 -20.05 -12.16 -8.36
C ASP A 7 -19.99 -11.48 -6.99
N ALA A 8 -20.74 -11.98 -5.99
CA ALA A 8 -20.68 -11.47 -4.62
C ALA A 8 -19.28 -11.61 -3.99
N LEU A 9 -18.59 -12.74 -4.22
CA LEU A 9 -17.21 -12.94 -3.75
C LEU A 9 -16.21 -12.00 -4.42
N ARG A 10 -16.39 -11.69 -5.71
CA ARG A 10 -15.56 -10.71 -6.42
C ARG A 10 -15.79 -9.32 -5.85
N GLU A 11 -17.05 -8.92 -5.68
CA GLU A 11 -17.39 -7.58 -5.18
C GLU A 11 -16.96 -7.37 -3.72
N LEU A 12 -17.01 -8.41 -2.88
CA LEU A 12 -16.43 -8.37 -1.53
C LEU A 12 -14.91 -8.13 -1.58
N LYS A 13 -14.19 -8.81 -2.49
CA LYS A 13 -12.75 -8.58 -2.69
C LYS A 13 -12.48 -7.16 -3.18
N ASP A 14 -13.28 -6.64 -4.11
CA ASP A 14 -13.14 -5.27 -4.59
C ASP A 14 -13.38 -4.26 -3.45
N ALA A 15 -14.34 -4.53 -2.56
CA ALA A 15 -14.57 -3.72 -1.37
C ALA A 15 -13.37 -3.70 -0.41
N GLN A 16 -12.67 -4.83 -0.24
CA GLN A 16 -11.46 -4.94 0.57
C GLN A 16 -10.23 -4.25 -0.05
N TRP A 17 -10.28 -3.93 -1.36
CA TRP A 17 -9.15 -3.39 -2.12
C TRP A 17 -9.40 -1.99 -2.70
N PRO A 18 -9.67 -0.97 -1.85
CA PRO A 18 -9.78 0.40 -2.30
C PRO A 18 -8.45 0.93 -2.87
N THR A 19 -8.51 1.98 -3.69
CA THR A 19 -7.30 2.63 -4.23
C THR A 19 -6.35 3.12 -3.13
N GLU A 20 -6.86 3.58 -1.98
CA GLU A 20 -6.02 3.95 -0.84
C GLU A 20 -5.16 2.80 -0.32
N ARG A 21 -5.67 1.56 -0.37
CA ARG A 21 -4.91 0.37 0.01
C ARG A 21 -3.70 0.19 -0.90
N MET A 22 -3.89 0.35 -2.21
CA MET A 22 -2.80 0.29 -3.17
C MET A 22 -1.77 1.40 -2.92
N ALA A 23 -2.22 2.62 -2.61
CA ALA A 23 -1.32 3.72 -2.26
C ALA A 23 -0.48 3.41 -1.01
N ALA A 24 -1.10 2.84 0.03
CA ALA A 24 -0.39 2.39 1.23
C ALA A 24 0.63 1.30 0.92
N LEU A 25 0.26 0.27 0.15
CA LEU A 25 1.15 -0.82 -0.24
C LEU A 25 2.36 -0.33 -1.04
N PHE A 26 2.16 0.56 -2.02
CA PHE A 26 3.25 1.12 -2.79
C PHE A 26 4.19 1.96 -1.93
N LEU A 27 3.65 2.81 -1.05
CA LEU A 27 4.47 3.61 -0.14
C LEU A 27 5.30 2.72 0.79
N ALA A 28 4.67 1.74 1.43
CA ALA A 28 5.33 0.81 2.34
C ALA A 28 6.47 0.06 1.64
N ARG A 29 6.26 -0.38 0.39
CA ARG A 29 7.27 -1.10 -0.40
C ARG A 29 8.45 -0.21 -0.78
N VAL A 30 8.21 0.99 -1.29
CA VAL A 30 9.29 1.91 -1.67
C VAL A 30 10.11 2.33 -0.44
N GLN A 31 9.46 2.56 0.70
CA GLN A 31 10.15 2.87 1.95
C GLN A 31 11.01 1.70 2.44
N ARG A 32 10.54 0.45 2.28
CA ARG A 32 11.31 -0.74 2.63
C ARG A 32 12.52 -0.87 1.71
N ASP A 33 12.32 -0.72 0.41
CA ASP A 33 13.38 -0.87 -0.57
C ASP A 33 14.46 0.22 -0.38
N LEU A 34 14.06 1.46 -0.04
CA LEU A 34 14.99 2.53 0.36
C LEU A 34 15.72 2.21 1.67
N ALA A 35 15.04 1.63 2.67
CA ALA A 35 15.68 1.23 3.93
C ALA A 35 16.73 0.12 3.69
N THR A 36 16.40 -0.87 2.85
CA THR A 36 17.34 -1.91 2.41
C THR A 36 18.55 -1.30 1.72
N ALA A 37 18.34 -0.35 0.81
CA ALA A 37 19.44 0.32 0.12
C ALA A 37 20.36 1.08 1.08
N ARG A 38 19.79 1.82 2.04
CA ARG A 38 20.56 2.56 3.05
C ARG A 38 21.29 1.67 4.05
N ALA A 39 20.81 0.45 4.26
CA ALA A 39 21.48 -0.55 5.07
C ALA A 39 22.60 -1.29 4.33
N SER A 40 22.68 -1.11 3.01
CA SER A 40 23.69 -1.73 2.14
C SER A 40 24.96 -0.87 2.02
N SER A 41 25.82 -1.20 1.07
CA SER A 41 27.10 -0.52 0.85
C SER A 41 27.56 -0.61 -0.61
N PRO A 42 28.46 0.29 -1.06
CA PRO A 42 29.12 0.18 -2.36
C PRO A 42 29.81 -1.18 -2.59
N ALA A 43 30.39 -1.77 -1.54
CA ALA A 43 31.09 -3.04 -1.64
C ALA A 43 30.15 -4.21 -1.99
N GLU A 44 28.91 -4.18 -1.49
CA GLU A 44 27.92 -5.23 -1.75
C GLU A 44 27.41 -5.20 -3.20
N ILE A 45 27.29 -4.01 -3.80
CA ILE A 45 26.86 -3.88 -5.20
C ILE A 45 28.01 -4.02 -6.20
N ALA A 46 29.28 -4.01 -5.74
CA ALA A 46 30.45 -4.07 -6.62
C ALA A 46 30.54 -5.34 -7.49
N HIS A 47 29.81 -6.39 -7.11
CA HIS A 47 29.74 -7.65 -7.83
C HIS A 47 28.61 -7.71 -8.87
N GLU A 48 27.74 -6.69 -8.93
CA GLU A 48 26.63 -6.66 -9.86
C GLU A 48 27.11 -6.44 -11.31
N PRO A 49 26.59 -7.21 -12.28
CA PRO A 49 26.94 -7.03 -13.69
C PRO A 49 26.66 -5.61 -14.17
N GLY A 50 27.68 -4.95 -14.72
CA GLY A 50 27.56 -3.59 -15.27
C GLY A 50 27.92 -2.46 -14.30
N VAL A 51 28.24 -2.77 -13.04
CA VAL A 51 28.82 -1.79 -12.11
C VAL A 51 30.27 -1.52 -12.49
N THR A 52 30.57 -0.26 -12.80
CA THR A 52 31.93 0.17 -13.18
C THR A 52 32.58 1.04 -12.11
N ASP A 53 31.76 1.75 -11.33
CA ASP A 53 32.18 2.56 -10.19
C ASP A 53 31.19 2.29 -9.05
N PRO A 54 31.48 1.33 -8.15
CA PRO A 54 30.55 0.93 -7.11
C PRO A 54 30.13 2.08 -6.18
N GLU A 55 30.98 3.08 -6.00
CA GLU A 55 30.67 4.22 -5.13
C GLU A 55 29.69 5.18 -5.83
N ALA A 56 29.98 5.55 -7.08
CA ALA A 56 29.08 6.39 -7.87
C ALA A 56 27.74 5.70 -8.17
N ASP A 57 27.77 4.41 -8.52
CA ASP A 57 26.57 3.63 -8.86
C ASP A 57 25.68 3.43 -7.63
N TYR A 58 26.27 3.21 -6.43
CA TYR A 58 25.53 3.15 -5.17
C TYR A 58 24.84 4.48 -4.85
N LEU A 59 25.57 5.59 -4.94
CA LEU A 59 25.01 6.91 -4.68
C LEU A 59 23.88 7.26 -5.65
N ALA A 60 24.03 6.93 -6.94
CA ALA A 60 23.00 7.13 -7.95
C ALA A 60 21.74 6.27 -7.66
N TRP A 61 21.94 5.01 -7.26
CA TRP A 61 20.85 4.12 -6.90
C TRP A 61 20.08 4.60 -5.66
N VAL A 62 20.77 4.98 -4.58
CA VAL A 62 20.12 5.52 -3.38
C VAL A 62 19.37 6.81 -3.71
N ALA A 63 19.97 7.72 -4.48
CA ALA A 63 19.32 8.96 -4.90
C ALA A 63 18.05 8.72 -5.72
N LEU A 64 18.04 7.71 -6.60
CA LEU A 64 16.87 7.29 -7.36
C LEU A 64 15.75 6.78 -6.43
N LEU A 65 16.09 5.94 -5.46
CA LEU A 65 15.12 5.42 -4.49
C LEU A 65 14.57 6.52 -3.58
N GLU A 66 15.40 7.48 -3.16
CA GLU A 66 14.96 8.64 -2.39
C GLU A 66 14.00 9.54 -3.19
N HIS A 67 14.28 9.74 -4.48
CA HIS A 67 13.37 10.46 -5.36
C HIS A 67 12.05 9.70 -5.53
N GLY A 68 12.12 8.39 -5.77
CA GLY A 68 10.95 7.52 -5.86
C GLY A 68 10.09 7.58 -4.59
N GLU A 69 10.71 7.49 -3.42
CA GLU A 69 10.01 7.55 -2.13
C GLU A 69 9.27 8.87 -1.94
N ARG A 70 9.91 10.01 -2.24
CA ARG A 70 9.26 11.33 -2.18
C ARG A 70 8.06 11.41 -3.11
N CYS A 71 8.22 11.00 -4.37
CA CYS A 71 7.15 11.01 -5.37
C CYS A 71 5.97 10.10 -4.96
N THR A 72 6.26 8.90 -4.45
CA THR A 72 5.24 7.96 -3.98
C THR A 72 4.52 8.48 -2.73
N ARG A 73 5.25 9.05 -1.77
CA ARG A 73 4.68 9.67 -0.57
C ARG A 73 3.73 10.80 -0.93
N ASP A 74 4.16 11.71 -1.79
CA ASP A 74 3.33 12.84 -2.24
C ASP A 74 2.08 12.34 -2.99
N SER A 75 2.22 11.31 -3.82
CA SER A 75 1.10 10.70 -4.52
C SER A 75 0.10 10.07 -3.54
N ALA A 76 0.58 9.30 -2.55
CA ALA A 76 -0.26 8.68 -1.53
C ALA A 76 -1.02 9.72 -0.70
N LEU A 77 -0.35 10.80 -0.28
CA LEU A 77 -0.99 11.90 0.45
C LEU A 77 -2.07 12.59 -0.39
N ARG A 78 -1.82 12.82 -1.68
CA ARG A 78 -2.84 13.36 -2.61
C ARG A 78 -4.01 12.42 -2.79
N SER A 79 -3.78 11.11 -2.91
CA SER A 79 -4.86 10.12 -3.01
C SER A 79 -5.74 10.11 -1.76
N VAL A 80 -5.14 10.19 -0.56
CA VAL A 80 -5.88 10.29 0.70
C VAL A 80 -6.72 11.58 0.75
N ALA A 81 -6.13 12.72 0.39
CA ALA A 81 -6.83 14.00 0.37
C ALA A 81 -7.99 14.05 -0.64
N ALA A 82 -7.77 13.51 -1.84
CA ALA A 82 -8.81 13.40 -2.87
C ALA A 82 -9.96 12.48 -2.40
N GLY A 83 -9.63 11.36 -1.74
CA GLY A 83 -10.63 10.47 -1.16
C GLY A 83 -11.56 11.17 -0.16
N TYR A 84 -11.02 12.00 0.74
CA TYR A 84 -11.86 12.80 1.65
C TYR A 84 -12.76 13.79 0.90
N SER A 85 -12.23 14.45 -0.15
CA SER A 85 -13.02 15.38 -0.96
C SER A 85 -14.17 14.69 -1.71
N ASP A 86 -13.98 13.44 -2.14
CA ASP A 86 -15.02 12.65 -2.82
C ASP A 86 -16.10 12.16 -1.84
N ASP A 87 -15.72 11.81 -0.60
CA ASP A 87 -16.66 11.36 0.45
C ASP A 87 -17.60 12.51 0.89
N ASP A 88 -17.12 13.76 0.86
CA ASP A 88 -17.92 14.97 1.18
C ASP A 88 -18.75 15.49 -0.01
N SER A 89 -18.62 14.90 -1.20
CA SER A 89 -19.33 15.32 -2.42
C SER A 89 -20.79 14.82 -2.42
N PRO A 90 -21.77 15.64 -2.85
CA PRO A 90 -23.15 15.19 -3.02
C PRO A 90 -23.32 14.14 -4.13
N ASN A 91 -22.29 13.92 -4.96
CA ASN A 91 -22.24 12.87 -5.97
C ASN A 91 -20.90 12.13 -5.87
N PRO A 92 -20.76 11.17 -4.94
CA PRO A 92 -19.51 10.45 -4.76
C PRO A 92 -19.22 9.59 -5.99
N SER A 93 -17.97 9.63 -6.46
CA SER A 93 -17.47 8.82 -7.57
C SER A 93 -17.51 7.30 -7.30
N ARG A 94 -17.66 6.90 -6.01
CA ARG A 94 -17.56 5.52 -5.51
C ARG A 94 -18.85 4.67 -5.59
N GLN A 95 -19.78 4.99 -6.48
CA GLN A 95 -20.94 4.12 -6.71
C GLN A 95 -20.59 2.88 -7.54
N LEU A 96 -19.88 1.92 -6.95
CA LEU A 96 -19.63 0.59 -7.54
C LEU A 96 -19.71 -0.57 -6.54
N ILE A 97 -19.86 -0.29 -5.25
CA ILE A 97 -19.90 -1.32 -4.20
C ILE A 97 -21.34 -1.52 -3.75
N ARG A 98 -21.80 -2.77 -3.72
CA ARG A 98 -23.11 -3.10 -3.14
C ARG A 98 -23.20 -2.63 -1.70
N ASN A 99 -24.35 -2.10 -1.31
CA ASN A 99 -24.59 -1.57 0.04
C ASN A 99 -24.20 -2.54 1.17
N GLU A 100 -24.35 -3.85 0.97
CA GLU A 100 -23.97 -4.88 1.94
C GLU A 100 -22.45 -4.96 2.20
N PHE A 101 -21.61 -4.52 1.27
CA PHE A 101 -20.14 -4.48 1.40
C PHE A 101 -19.59 -3.08 1.67
N ALA A 102 -20.46 -2.06 1.75
CA ALA A 102 -20.05 -0.69 2.05
C ALA A 102 -19.28 -0.56 3.38
N PRO A 103 -19.65 -1.25 4.49
CA PRO A 103 -18.88 -1.20 5.73
C PRO A 103 -17.45 -1.72 5.57
N VAL A 104 -17.28 -2.83 4.84
CA VAL A 104 -15.96 -3.43 4.58
C VAL A 104 -15.07 -2.46 3.81
N HIS A 105 -15.64 -1.76 2.83
CA HIS A 105 -14.90 -0.75 2.06
C HIS A 105 -14.50 0.45 2.91
N VAL A 106 -15.41 0.99 3.71
CA VAL A 106 -15.14 2.14 4.59
C VAL A 106 -14.02 1.80 5.58
N ASP A 107 -14.06 0.60 6.18
CA ASP A 107 -13.03 0.14 7.11
C ASP A 107 -11.67 -0.03 6.41
N ALA A 108 -11.65 -0.62 5.20
CA ALA A 108 -10.43 -0.78 4.41
C ALA A 108 -9.82 0.59 4.03
N VAL A 109 -10.66 1.56 3.65
CA VAL A 109 -10.24 2.94 3.34
C VAL A 109 -9.69 3.62 4.58
N ALA A 110 -10.39 3.55 5.72
CA ALA A 110 -9.95 4.17 6.97
C ALA A 110 -8.60 3.60 7.44
N ARG A 111 -8.45 2.27 7.40
CA ARG A 111 -7.18 1.59 7.71
C ARG A 111 -6.06 2.04 6.78
N ALA A 112 -6.35 2.17 5.48
CA ALA A 112 -5.37 2.59 4.50
C ALA A 112 -4.92 4.05 4.66
N ARG A 113 -5.87 4.97 4.88
CA ARG A 113 -5.57 6.37 5.16
C ARG A 113 -4.74 6.52 6.44
N ALA A 114 -5.07 5.76 7.48
CA ALA A 114 -4.30 5.76 8.73
C ALA A 114 -2.87 5.26 8.54
N ALA A 115 -2.68 4.18 7.76
CA ALA A 115 -1.34 3.67 7.45
C ALA A 115 -0.49 4.67 6.65
N VAL A 116 -1.06 5.30 5.62
CA VAL A 116 -0.38 6.36 4.85
C VAL A 116 0.01 7.53 5.76
N ALA A 117 -0.91 7.98 6.62
CA ALA A 117 -0.65 9.07 7.55
C ALA A 117 0.47 8.71 8.55
N ALA A 118 0.51 7.47 9.04
CA ALA A 118 1.57 7.00 9.93
C ALA A 118 2.94 6.93 9.21
N MET A 119 2.98 6.37 8.00
CA MET A 119 4.21 6.24 7.20
C MET A 119 4.78 7.58 6.69
N ALA A 120 3.92 8.58 6.47
CA ALA A 120 4.33 9.92 6.07
C ALA A 120 4.55 10.86 7.27
N GLY A 121 4.19 10.41 8.47
CA GLY A 121 4.27 11.20 9.70
C GLY A 121 5.69 11.32 10.25
N PRO A 122 5.89 12.20 11.26
CA PRO A 122 7.20 12.45 11.85
C PRO A 122 7.65 11.37 12.85
N ASP A 123 6.77 10.45 13.25
CA ASP A 123 7.06 9.41 14.25
C ASP A 123 7.60 8.15 13.56
N PRO A 124 8.92 7.86 13.68
CA PRO A 124 9.53 6.75 12.98
C PRO A 124 9.05 5.39 13.50
N ALA A 125 8.71 5.27 14.79
CA ALA A 125 8.23 4.02 15.35
C ALA A 125 6.84 3.67 14.80
N LYS A 126 5.96 4.67 14.66
CA LYS A 126 4.65 4.50 14.02
C LYS A 126 4.76 4.21 12.53
N ALA A 127 5.70 4.86 11.83
CA ALA A 127 5.93 4.59 10.42
C ALA A 127 6.35 3.13 10.18
N VAL A 128 7.30 2.61 10.96
CA VAL A 128 7.75 1.21 10.88
C VAL A 128 6.62 0.25 11.25
N ALA A 129 5.86 0.52 12.31
CA ALA A 129 4.73 -0.32 12.69
C ALA A 129 3.67 -0.40 11.58
N ALA A 130 3.35 0.74 10.95
CA ALA A 130 2.41 0.80 9.83
C ALA A 130 2.94 0.05 8.60
N GLN A 131 4.23 0.18 8.28
CA GLN A 131 4.86 -0.55 7.18
C GLN A 131 4.76 -2.07 7.38
N ILE A 132 5.08 -2.57 8.58
CA ILE A 132 4.98 -4.00 8.91
C ILE A 132 3.53 -4.47 8.80
N ASP A 133 2.57 -3.71 9.34
CA ASP A 133 1.15 -4.06 9.23
C ASP A 133 0.70 -4.18 7.76
N VAL A 134 1.05 -3.20 6.93
CA VAL A 134 0.70 -3.14 5.51
C VAL A 134 1.35 -4.27 4.69
N LEU A 135 2.63 -4.57 4.93
CA LEU A 135 3.36 -5.55 4.12
C LEU A 135 3.09 -6.99 4.54
N ASP A 136 2.92 -7.23 5.84
CA ASP A 136 2.90 -8.60 6.37
C ASP A 136 1.50 -9.03 6.80
N ARG A 137 0.74 -8.15 7.46
CA ARG A 137 -0.53 -8.54 8.10
C ARG A 137 -1.72 -8.37 7.18
N TRP A 138 -1.77 -7.29 6.41
CA TRP A 138 -2.87 -7.01 5.50
C TRP A 138 -3.13 -8.12 4.48
N PRO A 139 -2.11 -8.69 3.78
CA PRO A 139 -2.35 -9.83 2.88
C PRO A 139 -2.82 -11.10 3.59
N ILE A 140 -2.53 -11.27 4.88
CA ILE A 140 -2.95 -12.43 5.69
C ILE A 140 -4.41 -12.25 6.16
N ASP A 141 -4.75 -11.06 6.65
CA ASP A 141 -6.13 -10.70 7.05
C ASP A 141 -7.11 -10.98 5.89
N ASP A 142 -6.75 -10.60 4.66
CA ASP A 142 -7.57 -10.84 3.45
C ASP A 142 -7.74 -12.32 3.09
N ARG A 143 -6.76 -13.17 3.46
CA ARG A 143 -6.82 -14.62 3.22
C ARG A 143 -7.59 -15.35 4.31
N ALA A 144 -7.56 -14.85 5.54
CA ALA A 144 -8.24 -15.46 6.68
C ALA A 144 -9.77 -15.37 6.55
N ASP A 145 -10.30 -14.39 5.81
CA ASP A 145 -11.73 -14.30 5.47
C ASP A 145 -12.16 -15.30 4.38
N ALA A 146 -11.23 -15.89 3.63
CA ALA A 146 -11.55 -16.92 2.62
C ALA A 146 -11.90 -18.29 3.24
N VAL A 147 -11.56 -18.53 4.52
CA VAL A 147 -11.90 -19.77 5.25
C VAL A 147 -13.37 -19.77 5.69
N ILE A 148 -14.05 -18.62 5.67
CA ILE A 148 -15.48 -18.51 6.02
C ILE A 148 -16.40 -19.03 4.88
N TYR A 149 -15.85 -19.32 3.69
CA TYR A 149 -16.57 -19.93 2.56
C TYR A 149 -16.18 -21.40 2.26
N GLY A 150 -15.83 -22.17 3.29
CA GLY A 150 -16.07 -23.62 3.34
C GLY A 150 -15.25 -24.51 2.38
N GLU A 151 -13.97 -24.71 2.70
CA GLU A 151 -13.29 -25.95 2.31
C GLU A 151 -12.83 -26.70 3.58
N ALA A 152 -13.57 -27.77 3.86
CA ALA A 152 -13.14 -28.92 4.66
C ALA A 152 -13.08 -30.14 3.73
#